data_AF-A0A3B4A8X3-F1
#
_entry.id   AF-A0A3B4A8X3-F1
#
_cell.length_a   1.000
_cell.length_b   1.000
_cell.length_c   1.000
_cell.angle_alpha   90.00
_cell.angle_beta   90.00
_cell.angle_gamma   90.00
#
_symmetry.space_group_name_H-M   'P 1'
#
loop_
_entity.id
_entity.type
_entity.pdbx_description
1 polymer ?
#
loop_
_entity_poly.entity_id
_entity_poly.type
_entity_poly.pdbx_seq_one_letter_code
_entity_poly.pdbx_strand_id
1 'polypeptide(L)'
;MTNLAPCSVEASRRSVQRLCSYRILFQLSSSNESIISFEWGKVLTKSFKSVRNCLSKAHKYLTSRNKLVLFLCQVEYSQSYSEANPQAQSLRHLLSEAHLLLRASLLTCAHLERGEGAELQTGERAELEAALRENCAHLGDCFSRGNQKDCHLALPYYRMSGLSIPEVMARNQPRPSSPRSYGPGFLFYLKHYLLEETQQTLDQEAADEVIDIFSQSEPSQLVGVCSSPIMVHVSPARTLAILGHLEDSVGVSVTLTIAMATLALRLDDRAQYRQLMDRHSEMLLVYGFIEEPLLLLHGAGGAQNALVRPTALASELGRSQPGLLVAALVALHENSKLKLEQADHVFKVCKYIFKLSCLQVDFWEGMLMASSQEPVIQELLFRVASVYIDRLTRTNPDPRLSHSDLGKRSLKSADDLSLLCGPSLSIPSVVPLLEQISEETLWGFSLHLLCATRRGHYNSSIEKLLDHCPQAIIAYANHHLQDRHMALWWQKLLPELCNRTRAATDNSILLAALQETLVVVSMETSPTEFLELIPDDGTAAYFVPHLLTCSQRHLTSLT
;
A
#
# COMPACT_ATOMS: atom_id res chain seq x y z
N MET A 1 -18.95 -13.45 14.06
CA MET A 1 -18.31 -14.72 14.45
C MET A 1 -19.07 -15.87 13.80
N THR A 2 -18.77 -16.18 12.54
CA THR A 2 -19.33 -17.35 11.85
C THR A 2 -18.28 -17.86 10.87
N ASN A 3 -18.24 -19.19 10.72
CA ASN A 3 -17.36 -20.04 9.90
C ASN A 3 -16.11 -20.59 10.60
N LEU A 4 -16.28 -21.75 11.24
CA LEU A 4 -15.22 -22.75 11.42
C LEU A 4 -15.75 -24.13 11.01
N ALA A 5 -14.94 -24.84 10.25
CA ALA A 5 -15.19 -26.12 9.59
C ALA A 5 -15.26 -27.32 10.58
N PRO A 6 -15.83 -28.48 10.15
CA PRO A 6 -16.10 -29.62 11.02
C PRO A 6 -14.93 -30.62 11.00
N CYS A 7 -14.11 -30.64 12.04
CA CYS A 7 -13.10 -31.69 12.24
C CYS A 7 -12.98 -32.20 13.69
N SER A 8 -13.85 -31.79 14.62
CA SER A 8 -13.73 -32.16 16.04
C SER A 8 -14.61 -33.33 16.51
N VAL A 9 -15.45 -33.91 15.65
CA VAL A 9 -16.46 -34.90 16.06
C VAL A 9 -15.88 -36.32 16.18
N GLU A 10 -14.94 -36.71 15.31
CA GLU A 10 -14.37 -38.08 15.31
C GLU A 10 -13.42 -38.36 16.49
N ALA A 11 -12.67 -37.33 16.94
CA ALA A 11 -11.76 -37.44 18.07
C ALA A 11 -12.52 -37.59 19.41
N SER A 12 -13.69 -36.97 19.51
CA SER A 12 -14.56 -37.05 20.69
C SER A 12 -15.12 -38.46 20.92
N ARG A 13 -15.42 -39.22 19.86
CA ARG A 13 -15.89 -40.61 19.98
C ARG A 13 -14.83 -41.57 20.55
N ARG A 14 -13.56 -41.42 20.19
CA ARG A 14 -12.48 -42.28 20.68
C ARG A 14 -12.10 -42.01 22.14
N SER A 15 -12.25 -40.77 22.61
CA SER A 15 -12.02 -40.39 24.01
C SER A 15 -13.12 -40.92 24.95
N VAL A 16 -14.39 -40.90 24.50
CA VAL A 16 -15.52 -41.48 25.26
C VAL A 16 -15.39 -43.00 25.40
N GLN A 17 -14.87 -43.68 24.37
CA GLN A 17 -14.66 -45.13 24.41
C GLN A 17 -13.57 -45.56 25.41
N ARG A 18 -12.53 -44.74 25.61
CA ARG A 18 -11.47 -45.00 26.61
C ARG A 18 -11.91 -44.69 28.04
N LEU A 19 -12.83 -43.73 28.24
CA LEU A 19 -13.46 -43.46 29.54
C LEU A 19 -14.34 -44.62 30.03
N CYS A 20 -14.98 -45.36 29.12
CA CYS A 20 -15.71 -46.59 29.47
C CYS A 20 -14.79 -47.72 29.95
N SER A 21 -13.58 -47.84 29.42
CA SER A 21 -12.61 -48.88 29.83
C SER A 21 -12.08 -48.69 31.25
N TYR A 22 -11.92 -47.44 31.71
CA TYR A 22 -11.52 -47.15 33.09
C TYR A 22 -12.62 -47.45 34.12
N ARG A 23 -13.89 -47.40 33.72
CA ARG A 23 -15.04 -47.71 34.59
C ARG A 23 -15.16 -49.21 34.87
N ILE A 24 -14.74 -50.06 33.93
CA ILE A 24 -14.75 -51.54 34.05
C ILE A 24 -13.63 -52.02 35.01
N LEU A 25 -12.45 -51.40 34.98
CA LEU A 25 -11.36 -51.73 35.89
C LEU A 25 -11.67 -51.38 37.36
N PHE A 26 -12.49 -50.34 37.60
CA PHE A 26 -12.88 -49.95 38.96
C PHE A 26 -13.93 -50.88 39.59
N GLN A 27 -14.84 -51.47 38.79
CA GLN A 27 -15.82 -52.45 39.28
C GLN A 27 -15.20 -53.80 39.69
N LEU A 28 -14.05 -54.16 39.11
CA LEU A 28 -13.32 -55.38 39.50
C LEU A 28 -12.53 -55.21 40.80
N SER A 29 -12.15 -53.98 41.17
CA SER A 29 -11.43 -53.70 42.43
C SER A 29 -12.36 -53.58 43.65
N SER A 30 -13.64 -53.22 43.48
CA SER A 30 -14.58 -53.07 44.59
C SER A 30 -15.22 -54.37 45.06
N SER A 31 -14.89 -55.50 44.43
CA SER A 31 -15.60 -56.77 44.60
C SER A 31 -14.79 -57.89 45.28
N ASN A 32 -13.52 -57.66 45.64
CA ASN A 32 -12.67 -58.66 46.30
C ASN A 32 -11.71 -58.02 47.31
N GLU A 33 -12.24 -57.61 48.46
CA GLU A 33 -11.46 -56.98 49.55
C GLU A 33 -10.83 -57.98 50.54
N SER A 34 -10.78 -59.30 50.25
CA SER A 34 -10.41 -60.28 51.29
C SER A 34 -9.33 -61.31 50.98
N ILE A 35 -8.60 -61.27 49.84
CA ILE A 35 -7.65 -62.37 49.52
C ILE A 35 -6.19 -61.97 49.26
N ILE A 36 -5.80 -60.70 49.18
CA ILE A 36 -4.39 -60.34 48.91
C ILE A 36 -3.80 -59.50 50.04
N SER A 37 -3.74 -60.05 51.25
CA SER A 37 -3.11 -59.38 52.41
C SER A 37 -1.69 -59.86 52.75
N PHE A 38 -1.06 -60.76 51.99
CA PHE A 38 0.15 -61.42 52.52
C PHE A 38 1.50 -61.28 51.79
N GLU A 39 1.65 -60.55 50.68
CA GLU A 39 2.96 -60.57 49.99
C GLU A 39 3.49 -59.28 49.33
N TRP A 40 3.19 -58.10 49.89
CA TRP A 40 3.78 -56.82 49.41
C TRP A 40 4.44 -55.98 50.51
N GLY A 41 4.82 -56.62 51.61
CA GLY A 41 5.16 -55.94 52.86
C GLY A 41 6.53 -55.23 52.97
N LYS A 42 7.40 -55.15 51.94
CA LYS A 42 8.79 -54.68 52.19
C LYS A 42 9.47 -53.73 51.19
N VAL A 43 8.83 -53.22 50.12
CA VAL A 43 9.57 -52.40 49.12
C VAL A 43 9.11 -50.94 48.93
N LEU A 44 7.98 -50.49 49.49
CA LEU A 44 7.34 -49.25 48.97
C LEU A 44 7.06 -48.12 49.97
N THR A 45 7.95 -47.81 50.91
CA THR A 45 7.71 -46.68 51.84
C THR A 45 7.97 -45.28 51.25
N LYS A 46 8.76 -45.14 50.17
CA LYS A 46 8.91 -43.83 49.47
C LYS A 46 7.88 -43.58 48.36
N SER A 47 7.36 -44.63 47.72
CA SER A 47 6.38 -44.51 46.63
C SER A 47 4.97 -44.17 47.13
N PHE A 48 4.62 -44.57 48.36
CA PHE A 48 3.28 -44.36 48.92
C PHE A 48 2.89 -42.88 49.11
N LYS A 49 3.83 -41.96 49.38
CA LYS A 49 3.50 -40.51 49.48
C LYS A 49 3.11 -39.92 48.13
N SER A 50 3.82 -40.30 47.06
CA SER A 50 3.54 -39.87 45.69
C SER A 50 2.23 -40.49 45.17
N VAL A 51 2.03 -41.79 45.42
CA VAL A 51 0.81 -42.51 44.99
C VAL A 51 -0.41 -42.05 45.78
N ARG A 52 -0.29 -41.77 47.09
CA ARG A 52 -1.39 -41.22 47.92
C ARG A 52 -1.75 -39.78 47.53
N ASN A 53 -0.78 -38.96 47.14
CA ASN A 53 -1.05 -37.63 46.57
C ASN A 53 -1.73 -37.73 45.19
N CYS A 54 -1.28 -38.64 44.31
CA CYS A 54 -1.94 -38.87 43.02
C CYS A 54 -3.37 -39.42 43.19
N LEU A 55 -3.60 -40.34 44.12
CA LEU A 55 -4.93 -40.91 44.43
C LEU A 55 -5.84 -39.88 45.10
N SER A 56 -5.32 -39.03 46.00
CA SER A 56 -6.04 -37.90 46.60
C SER A 56 -6.46 -36.87 45.54
N LYS A 57 -5.56 -36.55 44.59
CA LYS A 57 -5.84 -35.65 43.48
C LYS A 57 -6.82 -36.25 42.46
N ALA A 58 -6.67 -37.54 42.12
CA ALA A 58 -7.62 -38.27 41.28
C ALA A 58 -9.00 -38.40 41.94
N HIS A 59 -9.07 -38.56 43.26
CA HIS A 59 -10.32 -38.56 44.01
C HIS A 59 -11.02 -37.20 43.94
N LYS A 60 -10.30 -36.08 44.11
CA LYS A 60 -10.84 -34.72 43.87
C LYS A 60 -11.32 -34.53 42.42
N TYR A 61 -10.59 -35.07 41.46
CA TYR A 61 -10.93 -35.05 40.04
C TYR A 61 -12.25 -35.80 39.74
N LEU A 62 -12.46 -36.95 40.40
CA LEU A 62 -13.65 -37.79 40.24
C LEU A 62 -14.86 -37.33 41.09
N THR A 63 -14.64 -36.54 42.15
CA THR A 63 -15.71 -36.12 43.10
C THR A 63 -16.13 -34.65 42.98
N SER A 64 -15.34 -33.80 42.30
CA SER A 64 -15.69 -32.38 42.18
C SER A 64 -16.80 -32.14 41.15
N ARG A 65 -17.95 -31.62 41.61
CA ARG A 65 -19.01 -31.06 40.75
C ARG A 65 -18.64 -29.67 40.19
N ASN A 66 -17.62 -29.03 40.76
CA ASN A 66 -17.15 -27.71 40.35
C ASN A 66 -16.04 -27.83 39.30
N LYS A 67 -16.36 -27.41 38.07
CA LYS A 67 -15.46 -27.48 36.91
C LYS A 67 -14.19 -26.65 37.07
N LEU A 68 -14.21 -25.64 37.95
CA LEU A 68 -13.09 -24.76 38.28
C LEU A 68 -12.04 -25.49 39.15
N VAL A 69 -12.49 -26.34 40.08
CA VAL A 69 -11.62 -27.20 40.90
C VAL A 69 -10.92 -28.27 40.06
N LEU A 70 -11.64 -28.82 39.08
CA LEU A 70 -11.10 -29.73 38.07
C LEU A 70 -10.00 -29.06 37.24
N PHE A 71 -10.24 -27.83 36.77
CA PHE A 71 -9.24 -27.03 36.06
C PHE A 71 -7.98 -26.79 36.90
N LEU A 72 -8.12 -26.30 38.14
CA LEU A 72 -6.98 -26.05 39.03
C LEU A 72 -6.15 -27.32 39.27
N CYS A 73 -6.81 -28.48 39.42
CA CYS A 73 -6.11 -29.76 39.51
C CYS A 73 -5.35 -30.12 38.21
N GLN A 74 -5.92 -29.83 37.04
CA GLN A 74 -5.24 -30.03 35.74
C GLN A 74 -4.03 -29.11 35.60
N VAL A 75 -4.13 -27.84 36.02
CA VAL A 75 -3.02 -26.87 36.00
C VAL A 75 -1.88 -27.30 36.91
N GLU A 76 -2.16 -27.64 38.16
CA GLU A 76 -1.12 -28.15 39.08
C GLU A 76 -0.42 -29.39 38.51
N TYR A 77 -1.20 -30.30 37.92
CA TYR A 77 -0.65 -31.51 37.31
C TYR A 77 0.19 -31.19 36.06
N SER A 78 -0.24 -30.22 35.26
CA SER A 78 0.48 -29.74 34.08
C SER A 78 1.83 -29.09 34.44
N GLN A 79 1.87 -28.32 35.53
CA GLN A 79 3.10 -27.68 36.02
C GLN A 79 4.13 -28.73 36.44
N SER A 80 3.70 -29.76 37.18
CA SER A 80 4.58 -30.89 37.56
C SER A 80 5.11 -31.65 36.33
N TYR A 81 4.31 -31.79 35.26
CA TYR A 81 4.78 -32.39 34.01
C TYR A 81 5.76 -31.49 33.23
N SER A 82 5.58 -30.17 33.29
CA SER A 82 6.44 -29.21 32.59
C SER A 82 7.88 -29.21 33.12
N GLU A 83 8.05 -29.49 34.42
CA GLU A 83 9.36 -29.62 35.07
C GLU A 83 10.08 -30.90 34.63
N ALA A 84 9.33 -31.99 34.43
CA ALA A 84 9.89 -33.30 34.07
C ALA A 84 10.05 -33.51 32.56
N ASN A 85 9.13 -33.03 31.72
CA ASN A 85 9.20 -33.14 30.26
C ASN A 85 8.37 -32.03 29.54
N PRO A 86 8.97 -30.86 29.27
CA PRO A 86 8.27 -29.70 28.71
C PRO A 86 7.81 -29.86 27.25
N GLN A 87 8.25 -30.89 26.53
CA GLN A 87 7.85 -31.15 25.14
C GLN A 87 6.78 -32.26 25.02
N ALA A 88 6.28 -32.77 26.14
CA ALA A 88 5.40 -33.93 26.13
C ALA A 88 4.05 -33.60 25.48
N GLN A 89 3.67 -34.38 24.46
CA GLN A 89 2.35 -34.32 23.84
C GLN A 89 1.21 -34.48 24.86
N SER A 90 1.46 -35.24 25.94
CA SER A 90 0.51 -35.41 27.06
C SER A 90 0.16 -34.09 27.75
N LEU A 91 1.11 -33.17 27.91
CA LEU A 91 0.87 -31.85 28.49
C LEU A 91 -0.08 -31.03 27.61
N ARG A 92 0.13 -31.05 26.29
CA ARG A 92 -0.74 -30.36 25.32
C ARG A 92 -2.16 -30.91 25.33
N HIS A 93 -2.32 -32.24 25.41
CA HIS A 93 -3.63 -32.87 25.49
C HIS A 93 -4.37 -32.49 26.77
N LEU A 94 -3.68 -32.50 27.91
CA LEU A 94 -4.29 -32.14 29.19
C LEU A 94 -4.76 -30.67 29.20
N LEU A 95 -3.91 -29.77 28.71
CA LEU A 95 -4.24 -28.35 28.65
C LEU A 95 -5.33 -28.04 27.62
N SER A 96 -5.42 -28.79 26.52
CA SER A 96 -6.48 -28.61 25.53
C SER A 96 -7.83 -29.14 26.02
N GLU A 97 -7.84 -30.24 26.78
CA GLU A 97 -9.04 -30.70 27.49
C GLU A 97 -9.51 -29.66 28.52
N ALA A 98 -8.59 -29.11 29.30
CA ALA A 98 -8.86 -28.01 30.24
C ALA A 98 -9.48 -26.80 29.53
N HIS A 99 -8.92 -26.38 28.40
CA HIS A 99 -9.44 -25.29 27.58
C HIS A 99 -10.89 -25.50 27.14
N LEU A 100 -11.20 -26.71 26.67
CA LEU A 100 -12.56 -27.07 26.23
C LEU A 100 -13.54 -27.08 27.40
N LEU A 101 -13.13 -27.58 28.58
CA LEU A 101 -13.95 -27.58 29.79
C LEU A 101 -14.28 -26.16 30.26
N LEU A 102 -13.29 -25.25 30.26
CA LEU A 102 -13.48 -23.85 30.62
C LEU A 102 -14.42 -23.13 29.63
N ARG A 103 -14.20 -23.32 28.33
CA ARG A 103 -15.08 -22.74 27.29
C ARG A 103 -16.52 -23.26 27.38
N ALA A 104 -16.71 -24.56 27.60
CA ALA A 104 -18.03 -25.13 27.78
C ALA A 104 -18.72 -24.58 29.04
N SER A 105 -17.96 -24.33 30.11
CA SER A 105 -18.47 -23.72 31.35
C SER A 105 -18.93 -22.29 31.13
N LEU A 106 -18.12 -21.46 30.47
CA LEU A 106 -18.47 -20.09 30.13
C LEU A 106 -19.71 -19.99 29.22
N LEU A 107 -19.83 -20.88 28.23
CA LEU A 107 -21.03 -20.95 27.38
C LEU A 107 -22.29 -21.34 28.19
N THR A 108 -22.14 -22.24 29.16
CA THR A 108 -23.27 -22.64 30.03
C THR A 108 -23.71 -21.49 30.94
N CYS A 109 -22.76 -20.72 31.50
CA CYS A 109 -23.04 -19.53 32.29
C CYS A 109 -23.75 -18.43 31.47
N ALA A 110 -23.29 -18.18 30.23
CA ALA A 110 -23.90 -17.18 29.34
C ALA A 110 -25.37 -17.47 28.97
N HIS A 111 -25.79 -18.74 28.99
CA HIS A 111 -27.20 -19.11 28.77
C HIS A 111 -28.10 -18.89 30.00
N LEU A 112 -27.53 -18.87 31.20
CA LEU A 112 -28.25 -18.75 32.47
C LEU A 112 -28.45 -17.29 32.90
N GLU A 113 -27.62 -16.35 32.42
CA GLU A 113 -27.73 -14.90 32.68
C GLU A 113 -29.00 -14.22 32.12
N ARG A 114 -29.88 -14.94 31.40
CA ARG A 114 -31.21 -14.45 31.02
C ARG A 114 -32.26 -14.53 32.15
N GLY A 115 -31.91 -15.04 33.32
CA GLY A 115 -32.78 -15.11 34.50
C GLY A 115 -32.32 -14.23 35.67
N GLU A 116 -33.26 -13.90 36.57
CA GLU A 116 -33.07 -13.04 37.75
C GLU A 116 -32.04 -13.64 38.74
N GLY A 117 -30.78 -13.22 38.64
CA GLY A 117 -29.68 -13.66 39.52
C GLY A 117 -28.29 -13.15 39.13
N ALA A 118 -28.21 -11.97 38.51
CA ALA A 118 -27.04 -11.51 37.76
C ALA A 118 -25.80 -11.16 38.62
N GLU A 119 -25.97 -10.65 39.84
CA GLU A 119 -24.83 -10.05 40.58
C GLU A 119 -23.84 -11.08 41.15
N LEU A 120 -24.32 -12.20 41.72
CA LEU A 120 -23.44 -13.26 42.26
C LEU A 120 -22.75 -14.09 41.16
N GLN A 121 -23.33 -14.14 39.96
CA GLN A 121 -22.84 -14.92 38.81
C GLN A 121 -21.74 -14.21 38.01
N THR A 122 -21.66 -12.86 38.11
CA THR A 122 -20.58 -12.09 37.48
C THR A 122 -19.20 -12.41 38.07
N GLY A 123 -19.12 -12.70 39.37
CA GLY A 123 -17.87 -13.09 40.04
C GLY A 123 -17.34 -14.45 39.57
N GLU A 124 -18.18 -15.48 39.57
CA GLU A 124 -17.81 -16.82 39.09
C GLU A 124 -17.43 -16.82 37.61
N ARG A 125 -18.12 -16.01 36.80
CA ARG A 125 -17.78 -15.82 35.39
C ARG A 125 -16.43 -15.14 35.23
N ALA A 126 -16.13 -14.10 36.00
CA ALA A 126 -14.83 -13.42 35.96
C ALA A 126 -13.69 -14.37 36.33
N GLU A 127 -13.89 -15.23 37.34
CA GLU A 127 -12.93 -16.27 37.71
C GLU A 127 -12.72 -17.31 36.59
N LEU A 128 -13.79 -17.76 35.94
CA LEU A 128 -13.71 -18.68 34.80
C LEU A 128 -13.01 -18.05 33.59
N GLU A 129 -13.25 -16.76 33.33
CA GLU A 129 -12.55 -16.02 32.27
C GLU A 129 -11.07 -15.84 32.60
N ALA A 130 -10.71 -15.55 33.86
CA ALA A 130 -9.33 -15.48 34.31
C ALA A 130 -8.61 -16.83 34.16
N ALA A 131 -9.25 -17.91 34.60
CA ALA A 131 -8.77 -19.28 34.42
C ALA A 131 -8.57 -19.64 32.94
N LEU A 132 -9.50 -19.22 32.07
CA LEU A 132 -9.36 -19.42 30.63
C LEU A 132 -8.18 -18.64 30.05
N ARG A 133 -7.99 -17.36 30.43
CA ARG A 133 -6.83 -16.56 29.99
C ARG A 133 -5.51 -17.20 30.40
N GLU A 134 -5.42 -17.68 31.64
CA GLU A 134 -4.26 -18.39 32.17
C GLU A 134 -4.00 -19.71 31.43
N ASN A 135 -5.05 -20.50 31.18
CA ASN A 135 -4.93 -21.73 30.37
C ASN A 135 -4.44 -21.44 28.94
N CYS A 136 -4.95 -20.38 28.33
CA CYS A 136 -4.49 -19.92 27.02
C CYS A 136 -3.01 -19.52 27.04
N ALA A 137 -2.53 -18.86 28.10
CA ALA A 137 -1.09 -18.56 28.25
C ALA A 137 -0.25 -19.84 28.30
N HIS A 138 -0.66 -20.83 29.09
CA HIS A 138 0.03 -22.12 29.17
C HIS A 138 0.02 -22.91 27.86
N LEU A 139 -1.09 -22.88 27.12
CA LEU A 139 -1.16 -23.45 25.77
C LEU A 139 -0.22 -22.72 24.81
N GLY A 140 -0.20 -21.38 24.87
CA GLY A 140 0.75 -20.54 24.15
C GLY A 140 2.19 -21.00 24.37
N ASP A 141 2.61 -21.17 25.63
CA ASP A 141 3.96 -21.63 25.99
C ASP A 141 4.29 -23.05 25.48
N CYS A 142 3.28 -23.92 25.40
CA CYS A 142 3.46 -25.28 24.89
C CYS A 142 3.63 -25.33 23.37
N PHE A 143 2.95 -24.45 22.64
CA PHE A 143 3.07 -24.32 21.18
C PHE A 143 4.27 -23.46 20.76
N SER A 144 4.68 -22.50 21.60
CA SER A 144 5.83 -21.64 21.35
C SER A 144 7.15 -22.43 21.32
N ARG A 145 7.32 -23.34 22.29
CA ARG A 145 8.47 -24.25 22.45
C ARG A 145 8.32 -25.55 21.66
N GLY A 146 7.20 -25.70 20.94
CA GLY A 146 6.81 -26.93 20.27
C GLY A 146 7.53 -27.21 18.95
N ASN A 147 7.22 -28.36 18.37
CA ASN A 147 7.75 -28.78 17.07
C ASN A 147 7.10 -27.93 15.94
N GLN A 148 7.77 -27.79 14.79
CA GLN A 148 7.36 -26.85 13.72
C GLN A 148 5.90 -27.01 13.22
N LYS A 149 5.31 -28.22 13.26
CA LYS A 149 4.01 -28.50 12.61
C LYS A 149 2.83 -27.68 13.16
N ASP A 150 2.82 -27.38 14.46
CA ASP A 150 1.70 -26.71 15.14
C ASP A 150 2.11 -25.37 15.78
N CYS A 151 3.28 -24.83 15.41
CA CYS A 151 3.83 -23.62 16.02
C CYS A 151 2.95 -22.36 15.80
N HIS A 152 2.22 -22.33 14.68
CA HIS A 152 1.29 -21.26 14.33
C HIS A 152 0.13 -21.08 15.33
N LEU A 153 -0.20 -22.13 16.10
CA LEU A 153 -1.25 -22.07 17.13
C LEU A 153 -0.84 -21.24 18.34
N ALA A 154 0.45 -20.92 18.53
CA ALA A 154 0.88 -20.03 19.61
C ALA A 154 0.23 -18.65 19.51
N LEU A 155 0.06 -18.11 18.30
CA LEU A 155 -0.51 -16.78 18.06
C LEU A 155 -1.95 -16.61 18.61
N PRO A 156 -2.94 -17.44 18.23
CA PRO A 156 -4.29 -17.30 18.76
C PRO A 156 -4.36 -17.53 20.28
N TYR A 157 -3.57 -18.44 20.84
CA TYR A 157 -3.56 -18.69 22.28
C TYR A 157 -2.98 -17.53 23.09
N TYR A 158 -1.86 -16.94 22.66
CA TYR A 158 -1.33 -15.73 23.32
C TYR A 158 -2.30 -14.55 23.21
N ARG A 159 -2.97 -14.37 22.06
CA ARG A 159 -4.01 -13.33 21.93
C ARG A 159 -5.18 -13.54 22.86
N MET A 160 -5.68 -14.76 23.01
CA MET A 160 -6.76 -15.08 23.94
C MET A 160 -6.36 -14.94 25.41
N SER A 161 -5.06 -15.05 25.72
CA SER A 161 -4.55 -14.85 27.09
C SER A 161 -4.59 -13.38 27.53
N GLY A 162 -4.56 -12.43 26.59
CA GLY A 162 -4.52 -11.00 26.88
C GLY A 162 -3.19 -10.51 27.48
N LEU A 163 -2.14 -11.34 27.47
CA LEU A 163 -0.81 -10.96 27.91
C LEU A 163 -0.18 -9.90 27.01
N SER A 164 0.61 -9.02 27.61
CA SER A 164 1.48 -8.08 26.91
C SER A 164 2.72 -8.79 26.33
N ILE A 165 3.36 -8.18 25.32
CA ILE A 165 4.57 -8.76 24.71
C ILE A 165 5.68 -8.99 25.75
N PRO A 166 6.03 -8.05 26.65
CA PRO A 166 7.09 -8.28 27.64
C PRO A 166 6.81 -9.49 28.53
N GLU A 167 5.54 -9.72 28.90
CA GLU A 167 5.14 -10.90 29.66
C GLU A 167 5.32 -12.19 28.85
N VAL A 168 4.96 -12.18 27.55
CA VAL A 168 5.18 -13.34 26.67
C VAL A 168 6.68 -13.59 26.45
N MET A 169 7.50 -12.55 26.34
CA MET A 169 8.96 -12.65 26.22
C MET A 169 9.58 -13.25 27.47
N ALA A 170 9.23 -12.74 28.66
CA ALA A 170 9.70 -13.26 29.94
C ALA A 170 9.38 -14.76 30.12
N ARG A 171 8.21 -15.21 29.65
CA ARG A 171 7.81 -16.62 29.69
C ARG A 171 8.56 -17.52 28.73
N ASN A 172 9.14 -16.97 27.66
CA ASN A 172 9.83 -17.73 26.61
C ASN A 172 11.35 -17.58 26.65
N GLN A 173 11.92 -16.99 27.70
CA GLN A 173 13.36 -16.88 27.85
C GLN A 173 14.05 -18.25 27.79
N PRO A 174 15.14 -18.38 27.00
CA PRO A 174 15.91 -19.62 26.93
C PRO A 174 16.44 -19.99 28.31
N ARG A 175 16.47 -21.28 28.65
CA ARG A 175 17.07 -21.72 29.90
C ARG A 175 18.57 -21.39 29.87
N PRO A 176 19.18 -20.96 31.00
CA PRO A 176 20.59 -20.55 31.06
C PRO A 176 21.58 -21.67 30.64
N SER A 177 21.13 -22.92 30.57
CA SER A 177 21.91 -24.10 30.23
C SER A 177 21.67 -24.66 28.81
N SER A 178 20.77 -24.07 28.01
CA SER A 178 20.51 -24.48 26.62
C SER A 178 21.15 -23.51 25.61
N PRO A 179 21.49 -23.95 24.39
CA PRO A 179 21.80 -23.00 23.31
C PRO A 179 20.66 -21.97 23.22
N ARG A 180 21.00 -20.70 22.98
CA ARG A 180 20.07 -19.56 22.90
C ARG A 180 19.17 -19.66 21.67
N SER A 181 18.42 -20.74 21.53
CA SER A 181 17.48 -20.97 20.44
C SER A 181 16.07 -20.73 20.97
N TYR A 182 15.44 -19.67 20.47
CA TYR A 182 14.03 -19.43 20.72
C TYR A 182 13.18 -20.44 19.95
N GLY A 183 12.02 -20.79 20.52
CA GLY A 183 11.11 -21.75 19.88
C GLY A 183 10.45 -21.16 18.62
N PRO A 184 10.20 -21.97 17.57
CA PRO A 184 9.67 -21.49 16.31
C PRO A 184 8.27 -20.86 16.46
N GLY A 185 7.46 -21.33 17.41
CA GLY A 185 6.13 -20.75 17.66
C GLY A 185 6.20 -19.39 18.37
N PHE A 186 7.22 -19.16 19.19
CA PHE A 186 7.47 -17.86 19.80
C PHE A 186 7.91 -16.83 18.75
N LEU A 187 8.85 -17.21 17.88
CA LEU A 187 9.30 -16.36 16.76
C LEU A 187 8.14 -16.05 15.81
N PHE A 188 7.30 -17.06 15.50
CA PHE A 188 6.09 -16.87 14.71
C PHE A 188 5.13 -15.86 15.36
N TYR A 189 4.87 -15.99 16.67
CA TYR A 189 4.04 -15.03 17.41
C TYR A 189 4.61 -13.61 17.32
N LEU A 190 5.89 -13.41 17.65
CA LEU A 190 6.53 -12.10 17.61
C LEU A 190 6.48 -11.50 16.20
N LYS A 191 6.83 -12.27 15.17
CA LYS A 191 6.79 -11.82 13.78
C LYS A 191 5.41 -11.33 13.39
N HIS A 192 4.38 -12.13 13.64
CA HIS A 192 3.01 -11.76 13.26
C HIS A 192 2.48 -10.60 14.09
N TYR A 193 2.80 -10.53 15.38
CA TYR A 193 2.40 -9.40 16.22
C TYR A 193 3.08 -8.10 15.78
N LEU A 194 4.39 -8.13 15.49
CA LEU A 194 5.16 -6.96 15.08
C LEU A 194 4.75 -6.43 13.71
N LEU A 195 4.32 -7.31 12.80
CA LEU A 195 3.84 -6.93 11.47
C LEU A 195 2.36 -6.53 11.48
N GLU A 196 1.63 -6.74 12.57
CA GLU A 196 0.27 -6.26 12.71
C GLU A 196 0.25 -4.78 13.06
N GLU A 197 -0.52 -4.01 12.29
CA GLU A 197 -0.68 -2.58 12.48
C GLU A 197 -1.61 -2.29 13.67
N THR A 198 -1.07 -2.44 14.87
CA THR A 198 -1.72 -2.03 16.12
C THR A 198 -1.23 -0.64 16.54
N GLN A 199 -2.04 0.09 17.32
CA GLN A 199 -1.63 1.39 17.88
C GLN A 199 -0.68 1.26 19.08
N GLN A 200 -0.35 0.03 19.50
CA GLN A 200 0.50 -0.22 20.66
C GLN A 200 1.96 -0.16 20.25
N THR A 201 2.73 0.69 20.92
CA THR A 201 4.19 0.77 20.77
C THR A 201 4.87 0.06 21.94
N LEU A 202 5.99 -0.60 21.67
CA LEU A 202 6.83 -1.15 22.74
C LEU A 202 7.63 -0.05 23.42
N ASP A 203 7.89 -0.23 24.71
CA ASP A 203 8.89 0.52 25.43
C ASP A 203 10.30 0.16 24.95
N GLN A 204 11.27 1.01 25.27
CA GLN A 204 12.63 0.88 24.74
C GLN A 204 13.29 -0.45 25.16
N GLU A 205 13.11 -0.89 26.40
CA GLU A 205 13.73 -2.12 26.90
C GLU A 205 13.19 -3.37 26.17
N ALA A 206 11.87 -3.49 26.03
CA ALA A 206 11.28 -4.61 25.30
C ALA A 206 11.62 -4.56 23.80
N ALA A 207 11.63 -3.37 23.19
CA ALA A 207 12.02 -3.21 21.80
C ALA A 207 13.48 -3.65 21.56
N ASP A 208 14.41 -3.26 22.44
CA ASP A 208 15.82 -3.66 22.35
C ASP A 208 15.98 -5.18 22.54
N GLU A 209 15.23 -5.79 23.47
CA GLU A 209 15.24 -7.25 23.66
C GLU A 209 14.68 -7.98 22.42
N VAL A 210 13.64 -7.45 21.76
CA VAL A 210 13.13 -8.00 20.49
C VAL A 210 14.23 -7.99 19.40
N ILE A 211 14.99 -6.91 19.29
CA ILE A 211 16.13 -6.85 18.34
C ILE A 211 17.18 -7.92 18.66
N ASP A 212 17.52 -8.10 19.94
CA ASP A 212 18.46 -9.14 20.36
C ASP A 212 17.97 -10.56 20.04
N ILE A 213 16.66 -10.81 20.16
CA ILE A 213 16.04 -12.10 19.84
C ILE A 213 16.19 -12.40 18.34
N PHE A 214 15.82 -11.43 17.49
CA PHE A 214 15.87 -11.61 16.04
C PHE A 214 17.30 -11.65 15.50
N SER A 215 18.25 -10.92 16.09
CA SER A 215 19.64 -10.93 15.65
C SER A 215 20.30 -12.30 15.83
N GLN A 216 19.88 -13.04 16.87
CA GLN A 216 20.36 -14.39 17.17
C GLN A 216 19.62 -15.48 16.41
N SER A 217 18.32 -15.29 16.15
CA SER A 217 17.45 -16.35 15.63
C SER A 217 17.22 -16.26 14.12
N GLU A 218 16.83 -15.09 13.63
CA GLU A 218 16.42 -14.87 12.23
C GLU A 218 16.90 -13.49 11.73
N PRO A 219 18.21 -13.33 11.48
CA PRO A 219 18.79 -12.03 11.09
C PRO A 219 18.20 -11.46 9.80
N SER A 220 17.77 -12.32 8.86
CA SER A 220 17.17 -11.88 7.59
C SER A 220 15.87 -11.10 7.74
N GLN A 221 15.15 -11.25 8.86
CA GLN A 221 13.89 -10.55 9.12
C GLN A 221 14.08 -9.25 9.92
N LEU A 222 15.31 -8.96 10.37
CA LEU A 222 15.57 -7.86 11.30
C LEU A 222 15.24 -6.48 10.70
N VAL A 223 15.43 -6.33 9.38
CA VAL A 223 15.08 -5.10 8.65
C VAL A 223 13.57 -4.83 8.71
N GLY A 224 12.73 -5.84 8.42
CA GLY A 224 11.28 -5.72 8.49
C GLY A 224 10.80 -5.45 9.92
N VAL A 225 11.42 -6.10 10.92
CA VAL A 225 11.12 -5.85 12.35
C VAL A 225 11.44 -4.40 12.74
N CYS A 226 12.61 -3.87 12.37
CA CYS A 226 12.99 -2.49 12.66
C CYS A 226 12.06 -1.46 12.00
N SER A 227 11.47 -1.83 10.86
CA SER A 227 10.59 -0.96 10.08
C SER A 227 9.16 -0.90 10.62
N SER A 228 8.80 -1.80 11.55
CA SER A 228 7.48 -1.87 12.17
C SER A 228 7.15 -0.61 12.98
N PRO A 229 5.88 -0.12 12.94
CA PRO A 229 5.42 1.00 13.76
C PRO A 229 5.46 0.69 15.27
N ILE A 230 5.48 -0.59 15.67
CA ILE A 230 5.54 -0.98 17.09
C ILE A 230 6.94 -0.71 17.68
N MET A 231 7.97 -0.66 16.83
CA MET A 231 9.40 -0.57 17.19
C MET A 231 9.93 0.87 17.20
N VAL A 232 9.06 1.88 17.23
CA VAL A 232 9.44 3.31 17.18
C VAL A 232 10.43 3.71 18.28
N HIS A 233 10.38 3.07 19.46
CA HIS A 233 11.22 3.42 20.61
C HIS A 233 12.53 2.63 20.72
N VAL A 234 12.90 1.83 19.71
CA VAL A 234 14.17 1.09 19.73
C VAL A 234 15.38 2.04 19.83
N SER A 235 16.45 1.59 20.49
CA SER A 235 17.70 2.33 20.61
C SER A 235 18.44 2.40 19.26
N PRO A 236 18.46 3.57 18.59
CA PRO A 236 18.95 3.64 17.22
C PRO A 236 20.45 3.36 17.11
N ALA A 237 21.26 3.77 18.09
CA ALA A 237 22.71 3.50 18.10
C ALA A 237 23.01 2.00 18.24
N ARG A 238 22.30 1.32 19.14
CA ARG A 238 22.48 -0.12 19.37
C ARG A 238 22.03 -0.92 18.16
N THR A 239 20.84 -0.63 17.62
CA THR A 239 20.30 -1.32 16.45
C THR A 239 21.18 -1.10 15.22
N LEU A 240 21.74 0.10 15.03
CA LEU A 240 22.66 0.37 13.93
C LEU A 240 23.94 -0.47 14.04
N ALA A 241 24.51 -0.64 15.23
CA ALA A 241 25.66 -1.52 15.43
C ALA A 241 25.34 -2.99 15.09
N ILE A 242 24.17 -3.48 15.48
CA ILE A 242 23.70 -4.84 15.16
C ILE A 242 23.51 -5.02 13.65
N LEU A 243 22.89 -4.03 12.98
CA LEU A 243 22.72 -4.05 11.52
C LEU A 243 24.06 -3.96 10.77
N GLY A 244 25.03 -3.21 11.29
CA GLY A 244 26.39 -3.17 10.73
C GLY A 244 27.08 -4.54 10.78
N HIS A 245 27.00 -5.24 11.90
CA HIS A 245 27.49 -6.63 11.99
C HIS A 245 26.76 -7.60 11.06
N LEU A 246 25.48 -7.33 10.76
CA LEU A 246 24.72 -8.09 9.79
C LEU A 246 25.19 -7.80 8.36
N GLU A 247 25.49 -6.54 8.03
CA GLU A 247 26.10 -6.14 6.75
C GLU A 247 27.44 -6.86 6.54
N ASP A 248 28.28 -6.94 7.57
CA ASP A 248 29.58 -7.63 7.52
C ASP A 248 29.47 -9.14 7.29
N SER A 249 28.39 -9.77 7.76
CA SER A 249 28.22 -11.23 7.75
C SER A 249 27.41 -11.75 6.57
N VAL A 250 26.34 -11.04 6.18
CA VAL A 250 25.40 -11.45 5.11
C VAL A 250 25.69 -10.73 3.80
N GLY A 251 26.42 -9.61 3.86
CA GLY A 251 26.74 -8.76 2.72
C GLY A 251 25.82 -7.54 2.60
N VAL A 252 26.18 -6.63 1.69
CA VAL A 252 25.45 -5.38 1.46
C VAL A 252 24.11 -5.64 0.76
N SER A 253 23.02 -5.36 1.47
CA SER A 253 21.66 -5.35 0.92
C SER A 253 21.11 -3.93 0.86
N VAL A 254 20.28 -3.63 -0.14
CA VAL A 254 19.66 -2.31 -0.30
C VAL A 254 18.70 -2.00 0.85
N THR A 255 17.81 -2.94 1.20
CA THR A 255 16.86 -2.80 2.31
C THR A 255 17.56 -2.61 3.65
N LEU A 256 18.68 -3.32 3.86
CA LEU A 256 19.56 -3.15 5.02
C LEU A 256 20.16 -1.73 5.06
N THR A 257 20.69 -1.26 3.94
CA THR A 257 21.30 0.07 3.82
C THR A 257 20.27 1.17 4.12
N ILE A 258 19.06 1.05 3.58
CA ILE A 258 17.96 2.01 3.81
C ILE A 258 17.51 2.00 5.29
N ALA A 259 17.45 0.82 5.93
CA ALA A 259 17.12 0.73 7.35
C ALA A 259 18.20 1.36 8.24
N MET A 260 19.48 1.13 7.94
CA MET A 260 20.59 1.81 8.61
C MET A 260 20.53 3.33 8.41
N ALA A 261 20.21 3.80 7.20
CA ALA A 261 20.03 5.22 6.91
C ALA A 261 18.86 5.83 7.71
N THR A 262 17.77 5.08 7.88
CA THR A 262 16.63 5.48 8.71
C THR A 262 17.01 5.64 10.19
N LEU A 263 17.84 4.74 10.72
CA LEU A 263 18.36 4.84 12.09
C LEU A 263 19.36 6.01 12.25
N ALA A 264 20.21 6.26 11.25
CA ALA A 264 21.11 7.41 11.23
C ALA A 264 20.32 8.74 11.27
N LEU A 265 19.21 8.83 10.54
CA LEU A 265 18.29 9.98 10.62
C LEU A 265 17.71 10.17 12.03
N ARG A 266 17.39 9.07 12.74
CA ARG A 266 16.91 9.14 14.13
C ARG A 266 17.99 9.61 15.12
N LEU A 267 19.27 9.42 14.79
CA LEU A 267 20.42 9.95 15.53
C LEU A 267 20.78 11.40 15.14
N ASP A 268 20.04 12.00 14.19
CA ASP A 268 20.36 13.28 13.54
C ASP A 268 21.74 13.31 12.84
N ASP A 269 22.30 12.13 12.52
CA ASP A 269 23.52 12.00 11.73
C ASP A 269 23.20 12.05 10.24
N ARG A 270 23.03 13.27 9.73
CA ARG A 270 22.74 13.53 8.32
C ARG A 270 23.91 13.17 7.39
N ALA A 271 25.14 13.15 7.89
CA ALA A 271 26.30 12.83 7.07
C ALA A 271 26.32 11.33 6.75
N GLN A 272 26.14 10.49 7.79
CA GLN A 272 26.03 9.04 7.62
C GLN A 272 24.81 8.66 6.79
N TYR A 273 23.67 9.33 6.99
CA TYR A 273 22.48 9.14 6.14
C TYR A 273 22.79 9.33 4.65
N ARG A 274 23.38 10.47 4.26
CA ARG A 274 23.70 10.75 2.85
C ARG A 274 24.66 9.71 2.28
N GLN A 275 25.70 9.38 3.04
CA GLN A 275 26.67 8.38 2.60
C GLN A 275 26.01 7.03 2.34
N LEU A 276 25.07 6.59 3.19
CA LEU A 276 24.34 5.33 3.01
C LEU A 276 23.38 5.38 1.82
N MET A 277 22.68 6.50 1.61
CA MET A 277 21.77 6.68 0.48
C MET A 277 22.54 6.75 -0.86
N ASP A 278 23.72 7.36 -0.88
CA ASP A 278 24.56 7.52 -2.08
C ASP A 278 25.29 6.22 -2.49
N ARG A 279 25.28 5.16 -1.65
CA ARG A 279 25.86 3.85 -1.99
C ARG A 279 25.14 3.15 -3.14
N HIS A 280 23.86 3.43 -3.32
CA HIS A 280 23.00 2.75 -4.29
C HIS A 280 22.40 3.75 -5.27
N SER A 281 22.17 3.31 -6.50
CA SER A 281 21.47 4.13 -7.49
C SER A 281 19.99 4.27 -7.12
N GLU A 282 19.33 5.34 -7.60
CA GLU A 282 17.90 5.59 -7.36
C GLU A 282 17.03 4.39 -7.71
N MET A 283 17.33 3.70 -8.82
CA MET A 283 16.58 2.52 -9.25
C MET A 283 16.67 1.37 -8.24
N LEU A 284 17.85 1.11 -7.67
CA LEU A 284 18.03 0.08 -6.66
C LEU A 284 17.30 0.44 -5.37
N LEU A 285 17.32 1.72 -4.97
CA LEU A 285 16.58 2.22 -3.80
C LEU A 285 15.07 2.01 -3.98
N VAL A 286 14.53 2.26 -5.18
CA VAL A 286 13.12 1.99 -5.50
C VAL A 286 12.78 0.50 -5.32
N TYR A 287 13.63 -0.42 -5.80
CA TYR A 287 13.44 -1.86 -5.55
C TYR A 287 13.47 -2.21 -4.06
N GLY A 288 14.38 -1.60 -3.28
CA GLY A 288 14.42 -1.77 -1.83
C GLY A 288 13.11 -1.34 -1.14
N PHE A 289 12.48 -0.25 -1.61
CA PHE A 289 11.18 0.17 -1.09
C PHE A 289 10.03 -0.75 -1.51
N ILE A 290 10.11 -1.40 -2.68
CA ILE A 290 9.13 -2.41 -3.09
C ILE A 290 9.23 -3.66 -2.20
N GLU A 291 10.45 -4.06 -1.86
CA GLU A 291 10.71 -5.21 -0.97
C GLU A 291 10.19 -4.96 0.44
N GLU A 292 10.49 -3.78 1.02
CA GLU A 292 10.08 -3.42 2.38
C GLU A 292 9.34 -2.06 2.40
N PRO A 293 8.02 -2.05 2.16
CA PRO A 293 7.23 -0.82 2.07
C PRO A 293 7.06 -0.10 3.42
N LEU A 294 7.24 -0.81 4.54
CA LEU A 294 7.13 -0.24 5.89
C LEU A 294 8.22 0.80 6.20
N LEU A 295 9.32 0.81 5.44
CA LEU A 295 10.35 1.85 5.54
C LEU A 295 9.82 3.23 5.14
N LEU A 296 8.88 3.30 4.19
CA LEU A 296 8.30 4.56 3.71
C LEU A 296 6.94 4.86 4.32
N LEU A 297 6.10 3.84 4.50
CA LEU A 297 4.69 4.00 4.84
C LEU A 297 4.26 3.04 5.95
N HIS A 298 3.60 3.56 6.98
CA HIS A 298 2.89 2.78 7.99
C HIS A 298 1.38 2.83 7.70
N GLY A 299 0.63 1.73 7.88
CA GLY A 299 -0.83 1.74 7.69
C GLY A 299 -1.34 1.17 6.36
N ALA A 300 -0.47 0.56 5.54
CA ALA A 300 -0.83 -0.02 4.24
C ALA A 300 -1.32 -1.48 4.34
N GLY A 301 -1.19 -2.11 5.51
CA GLY A 301 -1.46 -3.52 5.76
C GLY A 301 -2.89 -3.84 6.19
N GLY A 302 -3.80 -4.00 5.23
CA GLY A 302 -4.90 -4.98 5.34
C GLY A 302 -6.28 -4.52 5.84
N ALA A 303 -6.43 -3.33 6.44
CA ALA A 303 -7.77 -2.78 6.70
C ALA A 303 -8.16 -1.81 5.57
N GLN A 304 -9.34 -2.01 4.95
CA GLN A 304 -9.78 -1.25 3.78
C GLN A 304 -9.85 0.29 3.98
N ASN A 305 -9.72 0.78 5.22
CA ASN A 305 -9.75 2.19 5.61
C ASN A 305 -8.60 2.60 6.56
N ALA A 306 -7.48 1.86 6.61
CA ALA A 306 -6.34 2.28 7.44
C ALA A 306 -5.71 3.58 6.89
N LEU A 307 -5.54 4.56 7.78
CA LEU A 307 -4.91 5.84 7.47
C LEU A 307 -3.41 5.62 7.25
N VAL A 308 -2.95 5.70 6.01
CA VAL A 308 -1.52 5.58 5.70
C VAL A 308 -0.77 6.80 6.21
N ARG A 309 0.28 6.57 7.00
CA ARG A 309 1.13 7.60 7.59
C ARG A 309 2.54 7.52 6.99
N PRO A 310 3.08 8.63 6.46
CA PRO A 310 4.46 8.66 5.99
C PRO A 310 5.44 8.56 7.18
N THR A 311 6.54 7.83 6.98
CA THR A 311 7.61 7.75 7.97
C THR A 311 8.49 9.02 7.98
N ALA A 312 9.36 9.12 8.99
CA ALA A 312 10.38 10.18 9.03
C ALA A 312 11.34 10.10 7.82
N LEU A 313 11.61 8.90 7.30
CA LEU A 313 12.40 8.72 6.08
C LEU A 313 11.68 9.30 4.87
N ALA A 314 10.40 8.98 4.66
CA ALA A 314 9.60 9.55 3.57
C ALA A 314 9.56 11.09 3.62
N SER A 315 9.55 11.63 4.84
CA SER A 315 9.59 13.07 5.10
C SER A 315 10.92 13.70 4.68
N GLU A 316 12.06 13.08 5.03
CA GLU A 316 13.38 13.57 4.63
C GLU A 316 13.61 13.42 3.12
N LEU A 317 13.13 12.32 2.51
CA LEU A 317 13.15 12.14 1.05
C LEU A 317 12.36 13.23 0.34
N GLY A 318 11.19 13.61 0.85
CA GLY A 318 10.42 14.71 0.28
C GLY A 318 11.16 16.05 0.25
N ARG A 319 12.09 16.28 1.20
CA ARG A 319 12.90 17.51 1.29
C ARG A 319 14.19 17.44 0.49
N SER A 320 14.86 16.29 0.51
CA SER A 320 16.19 16.11 -0.09
C SER A 320 16.11 15.64 -1.55
N GLN A 321 15.29 14.61 -1.82
CA GLN A 321 15.18 13.93 -3.11
C GLN A 321 13.69 13.67 -3.46
N PRO A 322 12.92 14.72 -3.78
CA PRO A 322 11.48 14.59 -4.04
C PRO A 322 11.15 13.65 -5.19
N GLY A 323 12.00 13.57 -6.22
CA GLY A 323 11.84 12.67 -7.36
C GLY A 323 11.90 11.19 -6.96
N LEU A 324 12.80 10.82 -6.04
CA LEU A 324 12.93 9.45 -5.54
C LEU A 324 11.68 9.03 -4.74
N LEU A 325 11.14 9.94 -3.92
CA LEU A 325 9.90 9.68 -3.18
C LEU A 325 8.73 9.42 -4.14
N VAL A 326 8.60 10.23 -5.19
CA VAL A 326 7.56 10.05 -6.22
C VAL A 326 7.74 8.71 -6.94
N ALA A 327 8.95 8.42 -7.42
CA ALA A 327 9.25 7.17 -8.11
C ALA A 327 8.96 5.93 -7.23
N ALA A 328 9.31 5.99 -5.96
CA ALA A 328 9.02 4.92 -5.00
C ALA A 328 7.51 4.71 -4.80
N LEU A 329 6.73 5.80 -4.67
CA LEU A 329 5.28 5.70 -4.50
C LEU A 329 4.56 5.20 -5.77
N VAL A 330 5.01 5.60 -6.96
CA VAL A 330 4.54 5.05 -8.23
C VAL A 330 4.83 3.55 -8.29
N ALA A 331 6.05 3.14 -7.97
CA ALA A 331 6.46 1.74 -7.98
C ALA A 331 5.67 0.89 -6.97
N LEU A 332 5.36 1.43 -5.78
CA LEU A 332 4.52 0.75 -4.79
C LEU A 332 3.08 0.56 -5.28
N HIS A 333 2.53 1.54 -6.01
CA HIS A 333 1.20 1.43 -6.60
C HIS A 333 1.15 0.36 -7.70
N GLU A 334 2.09 0.39 -8.65
CA GLU A 334 2.17 -0.59 -9.73
C GLU A 334 2.33 -2.03 -9.20
N ASN A 335 3.03 -2.21 -8.07
CA ASN A 335 3.18 -3.51 -7.40
C ASN A 335 2.02 -3.88 -6.46
N SER A 336 0.88 -3.18 -6.53
CA SER A 336 -0.31 -3.42 -5.70
C SER A 336 -0.07 -3.35 -4.18
N LYS A 337 0.98 -2.64 -3.75
CA LYS A 337 1.30 -2.41 -2.32
C LYS A 337 0.63 -1.17 -1.76
N LEU A 338 0.19 -0.25 -2.62
CA LEU A 338 -0.42 1.02 -2.25
C LEU A 338 -1.59 1.33 -3.19
N LYS A 339 -2.75 1.71 -2.66
CA LYS A 339 -3.88 2.19 -3.47
C LYS A 339 -3.72 3.66 -3.85
N LEU A 340 -4.30 4.09 -4.96
CA LEU A 340 -4.25 5.49 -5.41
C LEU A 340 -4.77 6.48 -4.35
N GLU A 341 -5.90 6.18 -3.72
CA GLU A 341 -6.48 7.02 -2.65
C GLU A 341 -5.56 7.16 -1.43
N GLN A 342 -4.83 6.09 -1.10
CA GLN A 342 -3.87 6.09 -0.01
C GLN A 342 -2.64 6.93 -0.38
N ALA A 343 -2.16 6.84 -1.63
CA ALA A 343 -1.08 7.68 -2.14
C ALA A 343 -1.46 9.17 -2.10
N ASP A 344 -2.68 9.54 -2.51
CA ASP A 344 -3.18 10.91 -2.42
C ASP A 344 -3.21 11.40 -0.97
N HIS A 345 -3.58 10.54 -0.02
CA HIS A 345 -3.56 10.89 1.40
C HIS A 345 -2.14 11.18 1.88
N VAL A 346 -1.16 10.36 1.50
CA VAL A 346 0.26 10.58 1.81
C VAL A 346 0.73 11.94 1.30
N PHE A 347 0.44 12.28 0.05
CA PHE A 347 0.83 13.58 -0.50
C PHE A 347 0.08 14.75 0.14
N LYS A 348 -1.20 14.58 0.53
CA LYS A 348 -1.92 15.60 1.31
C LYS A 348 -1.24 15.84 2.65
N VAL A 349 -0.92 14.78 3.39
CA VAL A 349 -0.19 14.87 4.67
C VAL A 349 1.17 15.54 4.45
N CYS A 350 1.93 15.14 3.42
CA CYS A 350 3.21 15.76 3.10
C CYS A 350 3.08 17.24 2.70
N LYS A 351 2.01 17.63 2.00
CA LYS A 351 1.73 19.02 1.64
C LYS A 351 1.51 19.88 2.88
N TYR A 352 0.72 19.40 3.85
CA TYR A 352 0.45 20.14 5.08
C TYR A 352 1.66 20.20 6.01
N ILE A 353 2.37 19.09 6.19
CA ILE A 353 3.48 19.00 7.15
C ILE A 353 4.76 19.63 6.58
N PHE A 354 5.03 19.45 5.28
CA PHE A 354 6.32 19.81 4.67
C PHE A 354 6.23 20.93 3.63
N LYS A 355 5.04 21.51 3.40
CA LYS A 355 4.79 22.57 2.41
C LYS A 355 5.20 22.22 0.97
N LEU A 356 5.21 20.93 0.63
CA LEU A 356 5.61 20.43 -0.69
C LEU A 356 4.41 20.47 -1.65
N SER A 357 4.17 21.61 -2.30
CA SER A 357 2.95 21.84 -3.09
C SER A 357 2.92 21.20 -4.49
N CYS A 358 4.06 20.77 -5.04
CA CYS A 358 4.15 20.21 -6.40
C CYS A 358 4.25 18.69 -6.47
N LEU A 359 4.66 18.03 -5.39
CA LEU A 359 4.90 16.58 -5.34
C LEU A 359 3.70 15.73 -5.77
N GLN A 360 2.49 16.18 -5.45
CA GLN A 360 1.27 15.46 -5.83
C GLN A 360 1.05 15.46 -7.35
N VAL A 361 1.42 16.55 -8.02
CA VAL A 361 1.29 16.67 -9.48
C VAL A 361 2.38 15.84 -10.16
N ASP A 362 3.61 15.93 -9.65
CA ASP A 362 4.75 15.10 -10.12
C ASP A 362 4.41 13.60 -10.01
N PHE A 363 3.70 13.19 -8.94
CA PHE A 363 3.20 11.83 -8.79
C PHE A 363 2.12 11.45 -9.80
N TRP A 364 1.14 12.31 -10.02
CA TRP A 364 0.11 12.03 -11.03
C TRP A 364 0.71 11.94 -12.43
N GLU A 365 1.68 12.78 -12.78
CA GLU A 365 2.42 12.71 -14.04
C GLU A 365 3.23 11.41 -14.16
N GLY A 366 3.97 11.04 -13.11
CA GLY A 366 4.71 9.77 -13.08
C GLY A 366 3.78 8.56 -13.22
N MET A 367 2.62 8.59 -12.55
CA MET A 367 1.59 7.56 -12.68
C MET A 367 0.99 7.51 -14.09
N LEU A 368 0.78 8.65 -14.75
CA LEU A 368 0.30 8.68 -16.14
C LEU A 368 1.30 8.04 -17.11
N MET A 369 2.60 8.18 -16.85
CA MET A 369 3.64 7.58 -17.67
C MET A 369 3.85 6.08 -17.38
N ALA A 370 3.62 5.65 -16.13
CA ALA A 370 3.91 4.29 -15.67
C ALA A 370 2.69 3.33 -15.70
N SER A 371 1.48 3.83 -15.45
CA SER A 371 0.28 3.01 -15.30
C SER A 371 -0.13 2.35 -16.62
N SER A 372 -0.49 1.07 -16.55
CA SER A 372 -1.12 0.34 -17.65
C SER A 372 -2.65 0.25 -17.52
N GLN A 373 -3.23 0.85 -16.47
CA GLN A 373 -4.67 0.74 -16.18
C GLN A 373 -5.45 1.94 -16.74
N GLU A 374 -6.17 1.72 -17.83
CA GLU A 374 -7.04 2.71 -18.51
C GLU A 374 -7.94 3.54 -17.56
N PRO A 375 -8.67 2.96 -16.58
CA PRO A 375 -9.53 3.77 -15.70
C PRO A 375 -8.74 4.73 -14.79
N VAL A 376 -7.56 4.30 -14.32
CA VAL A 376 -6.67 5.14 -13.50
C VAL A 376 -6.09 6.26 -14.33
N ILE A 377 -5.70 5.97 -15.58
CA ILE A 377 -5.20 6.97 -16.52
C ILE A 377 -6.25 8.06 -16.78
N GLN A 378 -7.50 7.68 -17.07
CA GLN A 378 -8.57 8.66 -17.33
C GLN A 378 -8.85 9.56 -16.11
N GLU A 379 -8.89 8.99 -14.91
CA GLU A 379 -9.10 9.76 -13.68
C GLU A 379 -7.93 10.72 -13.41
N LEU A 380 -6.69 10.24 -13.57
CA LEU A 380 -5.48 11.05 -13.38
C LEU A 380 -5.38 12.18 -14.41
N LEU A 381 -5.73 11.90 -15.66
CA LEU A 381 -5.74 12.90 -16.73
C LEU A 381 -6.69 14.04 -16.38
N PHE A 382 -7.88 13.75 -15.87
CA PHE A 382 -8.82 14.79 -15.42
C PHE A 382 -8.24 15.62 -14.27
N ARG A 383 -7.62 14.98 -13.27
CA ARG A 383 -7.01 15.66 -12.12
C ARG A 383 -5.84 16.56 -12.53
N VAL A 384 -4.94 16.05 -13.36
CA VAL A 384 -3.78 16.79 -13.89
C VAL A 384 -4.24 17.95 -14.76
N ALA A 385 -5.16 17.70 -15.69
CA ALA A 385 -5.76 18.73 -16.54
C ALA A 385 -6.38 19.87 -15.72
N SER A 386 -7.16 19.55 -14.69
CA SER A 386 -7.79 20.55 -13.82
C SER A 386 -6.77 21.44 -13.10
N VAL A 387 -5.63 20.88 -12.66
CA VAL A 387 -4.57 21.67 -12.02
C VAL A 387 -3.84 22.55 -13.03
N TYR A 388 -3.57 22.05 -14.23
CA TYR A 388 -2.96 22.87 -15.28
C TYR A 388 -3.88 24.01 -15.71
N ILE A 389 -5.18 23.76 -15.84
CA ILE A 389 -6.18 24.78 -16.14
C ILE A 389 -6.29 25.80 -15.00
N ASP A 390 -6.32 25.38 -13.73
CA ASP A 390 -6.33 26.29 -12.58
C ASP A 390 -5.06 27.18 -12.54
N ARG A 391 -3.90 26.61 -12.88
CA ARG A 391 -2.64 27.39 -12.98
C ARG A 391 -2.69 28.43 -14.11
N LEU A 392 -3.27 28.08 -15.25
CA LEU A 392 -3.42 28.95 -16.43
C LEU A 392 -4.49 30.04 -16.24
N THR A 393 -5.58 29.74 -15.54
CA THR A 393 -6.66 30.70 -15.25
C THR A 393 -6.28 31.69 -14.16
N ARG A 394 -5.46 31.29 -13.17
CA ARG A 394 -4.98 32.17 -12.09
C ARG A 394 -3.77 33.03 -12.44
N THR A 395 -3.24 32.92 -13.66
CA THR A 395 -2.08 33.71 -14.11
C THR A 395 -2.44 35.16 -14.49
N ASN A 396 -3.56 35.70 -14.01
CA ASN A 396 -3.84 37.13 -14.06
C ASN A 396 -3.21 37.79 -12.82
N PRO A 397 -2.16 38.62 -12.95
CA PRO A 397 -1.42 39.13 -11.81
C PRO A 397 -2.26 40.22 -11.12
N ASP A 398 -2.75 39.93 -9.91
CA ASP A 398 -3.27 40.95 -9.02
C ASP A 398 -2.08 41.77 -8.47
N PRO A 399 -1.93 43.07 -8.79
CA PRO A 399 -0.71 43.84 -8.52
C PRO A 399 -0.46 44.17 -7.03
N ARG A 400 -1.20 43.54 -6.10
CA ARG A 400 -1.15 43.82 -4.66
C ARG A 400 -0.64 42.66 -3.79
N LEU A 401 -0.26 41.53 -4.38
CA LEU A 401 0.30 40.40 -3.63
C LEU A 401 1.81 40.28 -3.88
N SER A 402 2.56 40.57 -2.83
CA SER A 402 4.01 40.53 -2.74
C SER A 402 4.63 39.22 -3.25
N HIS A 403 5.72 39.36 -3.99
CA HIS A 403 6.52 38.38 -4.72
C HIS A 403 7.17 37.22 -3.92
N SER A 404 6.63 36.79 -2.79
CA SER A 404 7.28 35.74 -1.97
C SER A 404 6.77 34.31 -2.19
N ASP A 405 5.61 34.09 -2.82
CA ASP A 405 5.04 32.73 -3.03
C ASP A 405 4.92 32.30 -4.51
N LEU A 406 5.45 33.10 -5.43
CA LEU A 406 5.49 32.83 -6.88
C LEU A 406 6.73 32.01 -7.30
N GLY A 407 7.26 31.18 -6.39
CA GLY A 407 8.22 30.13 -6.71
C GLY A 407 7.59 28.88 -7.35
N LYS A 408 6.34 28.98 -7.84
CA LYS A 408 5.71 27.92 -8.64
C LYS A 408 6.42 27.91 -9.99
N ARG A 409 7.24 26.89 -10.22
CA ARG A 409 7.84 26.56 -11.53
C ARG A 409 6.87 27.00 -12.63
N SER A 410 7.26 28.04 -13.37
CA SER A 410 6.65 28.40 -14.64
C SER A 410 6.41 27.11 -15.42
N LEU A 411 5.23 26.96 -16.05
CA LEU A 411 4.91 25.90 -17.01
C LEU A 411 6.17 25.59 -17.80
N LYS A 412 6.75 24.41 -17.59
CA LYS A 412 8.02 24.08 -18.22
C LYS A 412 7.62 23.55 -19.60
N SER A 413 7.62 24.44 -20.58
CA SER A 413 7.40 24.15 -22.00
C SER A 413 5.94 24.07 -22.46
N ALA A 414 5.76 24.35 -23.76
CA ALA A 414 4.53 24.15 -24.54
C ALA A 414 4.05 22.67 -24.54
N ASP A 415 4.88 21.74 -24.05
CA ASP A 415 4.56 20.32 -23.89
C ASP A 415 3.45 20.07 -22.85
N ASP A 416 3.33 20.93 -21.82
CA ASP A 416 2.26 20.84 -20.80
C ASP A 416 0.86 21.07 -21.41
N LEU A 417 0.77 21.86 -22.48
CA LEU A 417 -0.46 22.10 -23.26
C LEU A 417 -0.72 20.98 -24.28
N SER A 418 0.34 20.34 -24.78
CA SER A 418 0.23 19.24 -25.74
C SER A 418 -0.38 17.98 -25.11
N LEU A 419 -0.23 17.80 -23.80
CA LEU A 419 -0.85 16.72 -23.03
C LEU A 419 -2.39 16.77 -23.13
N LEU A 420 -3.00 17.96 -22.99
CA LEU A 420 -4.46 18.15 -23.04
C LEU A 420 -5.05 17.86 -24.43
N CYS A 421 -4.26 18.09 -25.48
CA CYS A 421 -4.64 17.86 -26.87
C CYS A 421 -3.98 16.62 -27.48
N GLY A 422 -3.33 15.77 -26.69
CA GLY A 422 -2.64 14.55 -27.15
C GLY A 422 -3.57 13.38 -27.50
N PRO A 423 -3.12 12.43 -28.33
CA PRO A 423 -3.95 11.31 -28.82
C PRO A 423 -4.45 10.38 -27.72
N SER A 424 -3.80 10.37 -26.56
CA SER A 424 -4.16 9.60 -25.37
C SER A 424 -5.43 10.10 -24.67
N LEU A 425 -5.85 11.34 -24.92
CA LEU A 425 -7.09 11.89 -24.36
C LEU A 425 -8.25 11.75 -25.33
N SER A 426 -9.33 11.11 -24.85
CA SER A 426 -10.60 11.12 -25.53
C SER A 426 -11.21 12.52 -25.45
N ILE A 427 -11.52 13.10 -26.61
CA ILE A 427 -12.05 14.46 -26.72
C ILE A 427 -13.35 14.67 -25.92
N PRO A 428 -14.28 13.70 -25.82
CA PRO A 428 -15.47 13.82 -24.97
C PRO A 428 -15.15 14.08 -23.48
N SER A 429 -14.04 13.53 -22.97
CA SER A 429 -13.61 13.71 -21.59
C SER A 429 -13.10 15.12 -21.30
N VAL A 430 -12.68 15.85 -22.33
CA VAL A 430 -12.08 17.20 -22.22
C VAL A 430 -13.12 18.30 -22.43
N VAL A 431 -14.31 18.01 -22.99
CA VAL A 431 -15.38 19.00 -23.22
C VAL A 431 -15.75 19.79 -21.95
N PRO A 432 -16.03 19.15 -20.81
CA PRO A 432 -16.48 19.87 -19.61
C PRO A 432 -15.39 20.76 -19.01
N LEU A 433 -14.13 20.43 -19.27
CA LEU A 433 -12.96 21.20 -18.84
C LEU A 433 -12.74 22.42 -19.75
N LEU A 434 -12.95 22.27 -21.06
CA LEU A 434 -12.91 23.37 -22.02
C LEU A 434 -13.99 24.42 -21.76
N GLU A 435 -15.19 23.99 -21.37
CA GLU A 435 -16.30 24.92 -21.03
C GLU A 435 -15.95 25.85 -19.86
N GLN A 436 -15.00 25.49 -19.01
CA GLN A 436 -14.52 26.33 -17.90
C GLN A 436 -13.42 27.33 -18.31
N ILE A 437 -12.87 27.20 -19.53
CA ILE A 437 -11.78 28.03 -20.04
C ILE A 437 -12.36 29.12 -20.94
N SER A 438 -12.04 30.38 -20.64
CA SER A 438 -12.45 31.51 -21.48
C SER A 438 -11.74 31.49 -22.84
N GLU A 439 -12.51 31.61 -23.93
CA GLU A 439 -12.00 31.82 -25.30
C GLU A 439 -11.30 33.19 -25.46
N GLU A 440 -11.46 34.12 -24.51
CA GLU A 440 -10.90 35.48 -24.61
C GLU A 440 -9.37 35.54 -24.40
N THR A 441 -8.78 34.51 -23.79
CA THR A 441 -7.33 34.44 -23.59
C THR A 441 -6.64 33.74 -24.76
N LEU A 442 -5.47 34.20 -25.19
CA LEU A 442 -4.73 33.60 -26.31
C LEU A 442 -4.49 32.09 -26.14
N TRP A 443 -4.19 31.64 -24.92
CA TRP A 443 -3.98 30.22 -24.62
C TRP A 443 -5.29 29.44 -24.57
N GLY A 444 -6.36 30.03 -24.02
CA GLY A 444 -7.70 29.44 -24.01
C GLY A 444 -8.23 29.26 -25.43
N PHE A 445 -8.11 30.28 -26.26
CA PHE A 445 -8.40 30.22 -27.69
C PHE A 445 -7.61 29.10 -28.38
N SER A 446 -6.30 28.99 -28.13
CA SER A 446 -5.46 27.95 -28.73
C SER A 446 -5.91 26.53 -28.35
N LEU A 447 -6.29 26.31 -27.08
CA LEU A 447 -6.80 25.01 -26.62
C LEU A 447 -8.15 24.67 -27.27
N HIS A 448 -9.09 25.62 -27.29
CA HIS A 448 -10.38 25.45 -27.94
C HIS A 448 -10.25 25.15 -29.43
N LEU A 449 -9.33 25.84 -30.11
CA LEU A 449 -9.00 25.63 -31.51
C LEU A 449 -8.44 24.23 -31.78
N LEU A 450 -7.44 23.79 -31.01
CA LEU A 450 -6.83 22.46 -31.18
C LEU A 450 -7.84 21.34 -30.88
N CYS A 451 -8.69 21.51 -29.86
CA CYS A 451 -9.75 20.55 -29.56
C CYS A 451 -10.83 20.51 -30.65
N ALA A 452 -11.24 21.65 -31.21
CA ALA A 452 -12.18 21.72 -32.33
C ALA A 452 -11.60 21.06 -33.60
N THR A 453 -10.31 21.28 -33.86
CA THR A 453 -9.57 20.66 -34.96
C THR A 453 -9.55 19.15 -34.84
N ARG A 454 -9.28 18.61 -33.65
CA ARG A 454 -9.34 17.15 -33.39
C ARG A 454 -10.74 16.55 -33.52
N ARG A 455 -11.81 17.34 -33.34
CA ARG A 455 -13.20 16.92 -33.61
C ARG A 455 -13.55 16.93 -35.11
N GLY A 456 -12.63 17.36 -35.96
CA GLY A 456 -12.88 17.54 -37.39
C GLY A 456 -13.62 18.83 -37.74
N HIS A 457 -13.75 19.77 -36.81
CA HIS A 457 -14.40 21.07 -37.05
C HIS A 457 -13.44 22.08 -37.69
N TYR A 458 -12.80 21.69 -38.80
CA TYR A 458 -11.78 22.50 -39.48
C TYR A 458 -12.33 23.83 -40.00
N ASN A 459 -13.55 23.85 -40.54
CA ASN A 459 -14.16 25.07 -41.10
C ASN A 459 -14.35 26.17 -40.04
N SER A 460 -14.92 25.82 -38.90
CA SER A 460 -15.09 26.76 -37.77
C SER A 460 -13.74 27.17 -37.19
N SER A 461 -12.76 26.26 -37.16
CA SER A 461 -11.40 26.55 -36.68
C SER A 461 -10.68 27.58 -37.57
N ILE A 462 -10.81 27.45 -38.90
CA ILE A 462 -10.27 28.40 -39.87
C ILE A 462 -10.90 29.79 -39.70
N GLU A 463 -12.23 29.87 -39.59
CA GLU A 463 -12.94 31.13 -39.39
C GLU A 463 -12.52 31.82 -38.09
N LYS A 464 -12.56 31.09 -36.97
CA LYS A 464 -12.16 31.60 -35.65
C LYS A 464 -10.71 32.08 -35.65
N LEU A 465 -9.79 31.35 -36.31
CA LEU A 465 -8.37 31.72 -36.38
C LEU A 465 -8.14 32.98 -37.21
N LEU A 466 -8.87 33.14 -38.32
CA LEU A 466 -8.84 34.35 -39.13
C LEU A 466 -9.44 35.56 -38.40
N ASP A 467 -10.40 35.36 -37.50
CA ASP A 467 -11.01 36.43 -36.69
C ASP A 467 -10.06 36.93 -35.59
N HIS A 468 -9.37 36.03 -34.90
CA HIS A 468 -8.61 36.37 -33.69
C HIS A 468 -7.10 36.50 -33.92
N CYS A 469 -6.51 35.67 -34.78
CA CYS A 469 -5.05 35.55 -34.97
C CYS A 469 -4.70 35.18 -36.42
N PRO A 470 -4.87 36.09 -37.40
CA PRO A 470 -4.63 35.79 -38.81
C PRO A 470 -3.16 35.50 -39.13
N GLN A 471 -2.19 35.87 -38.28
CA GLN A 471 -0.78 35.54 -38.53
C GLN A 471 -0.48 34.04 -38.40
N ALA A 472 -1.29 33.30 -37.64
CA ALA A 472 -1.06 31.88 -37.36
C ALA A 472 -1.73 30.93 -38.37
N ILE A 473 -2.53 31.47 -39.31
CA ILE A 473 -3.33 30.65 -40.23
C ILE A 473 -2.51 29.74 -41.14
N ILE A 474 -1.38 30.24 -41.66
CA ILE A 474 -0.52 29.45 -42.55
C ILE A 474 0.24 28.38 -41.78
N ALA A 475 0.74 28.70 -40.59
CA ALA A 475 1.37 27.70 -39.71
C ALA A 475 0.37 26.59 -39.32
N TYR A 476 -0.87 26.96 -39.00
CA TYR A 476 -1.95 26.01 -38.72
C TYR A 476 -2.30 25.15 -39.95
N ALA A 477 -2.47 25.77 -41.12
CA ALA A 477 -2.82 25.09 -42.36
C ALA A 477 -1.72 24.10 -42.79
N ASN A 478 -0.46 24.50 -42.68
CA ASN A 478 0.68 23.65 -42.98
C ASN A 478 0.80 22.46 -42.02
N HIS A 479 0.32 22.55 -40.78
CA HIS A 479 0.43 21.43 -39.83
C HIS A 479 -0.81 20.52 -39.82
N HIS A 480 -2.01 21.09 -39.90
CA HIS A 480 -3.27 20.35 -39.69
C HIS A 480 -4.07 20.08 -40.97
N LEU A 481 -3.86 20.84 -42.04
CA LEU A 481 -4.60 20.69 -43.31
C LEU A 481 -3.80 19.91 -44.36
N GLN A 482 -2.93 18.99 -43.94
CA GLN A 482 -2.18 18.09 -44.82
C GLN A 482 -2.98 16.81 -45.16
N ASP A 483 -2.45 16.03 -46.11
CA ASP A 483 -2.96 14.73 -46.54
C ASP A 483 -4.47 14.73 -46.87
N ARG A 484 -5.29 14.11 -46.01
CA ARG A 484 -6.73 13.90 -46.21
C ARG A 484 -7.54 15.19 -46.15
N HIS A 485 -6.98 16.26 -45.60
CA HIS A 485 -7.65 17.54 -45.42
C HIS A 485 -7.10 18.63 -46.36
N MET A 486 -6.23 18.26 -47.30
CA MET A 486 -5.59 19.18 -48.23
C MET A 486 -6.61 19.96 -49.07
N ALA A 487 -7.75 19.35 -49.39
CA ALA A 487 -8.85 20.01 -50.08
C ALA A 487 -9.39 21.27 -49.39
N LEU A 488 -9.24 21.39 -48.06
CA LEU A 488 -9.70 22.55 -47.31
C LEU A 488 -8.88 23.82 -47.60
N TRP A 489 -7.67 23.69 -48.15
CA TRP A 489 -6.88 24.84 -48.62
C TRP A 489 -7.62 25.64 -49.68
N TRP A 490 -8.21 24.97 -50.68
CA TRP A 490 -8.93 25.64 -51.76
C TRP A 490 -10.44 25.65 -51.60
N GLN A 491 -11.03 24.72 -50.85
CA GLN A 491 -12.49 24.71 -50.61
C GLN A 491 -12.94 25.71 -49.55
N LYS A 492 -12.07 26.06 -48.58
CA LYS A 492 -12.45 26.93 -47.47
C LYS A 492 -11.47 28.07 -47.23
N LEU A 493 -10.17 27.78 -47.07
CA LEU A 493 -9.19 28.80 -46.69
C LEU A 493 -9.02 29.88 -47.77
N LEU A 494 -8.83 29.48 -49.04
CA LEU A 494 -8.68 30.41 -50.16
C LEU A 494 -9.90 31.32 -50.36
N PRO A 495 -11.15 30.81 -50.45
CA PRO A 495 -12.34 31.67 -50.53
C PRO A 495 -12.48 32.64 -49.36
N GLU A 496 -12.20 32.19 -48.14
CA GLU A 496 -12.32 33.01 -46.92
C GLU A 496 -11.28 34.14 -46.89
N LEU A 497 -10.03 33.86 -47.28
CA LEU A 497 -8.98 34.86 -47.43
C LEU A 497 -9.32 35.88 -48.54
N CYS A 498 -9.80 35.42 -49.69
CA CYS A 498 -10.25 36.30 -50.77
C CYS A 498 -11.39 37.22 -50.33
N ASN A 499 -12.35 36.73 -49.54
CA ASN A 499 -13.45 37.54 -49.01
C ASN A 499 -12.96 38.60 -48.01
N ARG A 500 -12.14 38.20 -47.03
CA ARG A 500 -11.69 39.10 -45.96
C ARG A 500 -10.69 40.15 -46.44
N THR A 501 -9.81 39.77 -47.37
CA THR A 501 -8.86 40.69 -48.01
C THR A 501 -9.57 41.76 -48.86
N ARG A 502 -10.77 41.48 -49.37
CA ARG A 502 -11.58 42.48 -50.09
C ARG A 502 -12.32 43.42 -49.13
N ALA A 503 -12.67 42.95 -47.93
CA ALA A 503 -13.48 43.69 -46.98
C ALA A 503 -12.67 44.60 -46.03
N ALA A 504 -11.42 44.26 -45.72
CA ALA A 504 -10.61 45.01 -44.76
C ALA A 504 -9.77 46.13 -45.43
N THR A 505 -9.46 47.18 -44.67
CA THR A 505 -8.70 48.36 -45.13
C THR A 505 -7.19 48.21 -44.92
N ASP A 506 -6.76 47.42 -43.93
CA ASP A 506 -5.37 47.07 -43.64
C ASP A 506 -5.15 45.56 -43.82
N ASN A 507 -4.63 45.17 -44.99
CA ASN A 507 -4.64 43.77 -45.43
C ASN A 507 -3.26 43.13 -45.52
N SER A 508 -2.19 43.74 -45.03
CA SER A 508 -0.82 43.24 -45.25
C SER A 508 -0.62 41.80 -44.78
N ILE A 509 -1.18 41.42 -43.64
CA ILE A 509 -1.12 40.06 -43.08
C ILE A 509 -1.98 39.08 -43.89
N LEU A 510 -3.21 39.47 -44.23
CA LEU A 510 -4.13 38.63 -45.01
C LEU A 510 -3.65 38.44 -46.46
N LEU A 511 -3.03 39.46 -47.04
CA LEU A 511 -2.40 39.40 -48.37
C LEU A 511 -1.19 38.47 -48.36
N ALA A 512 -0.34 38.53 -47.33
CA ALA A 512 0.78 37.60 -47.18
C ALA A 512 0.27 36.15 -47.03
N ALA A 513 -0.73 35.93 -46.19
CA ALA A 513 -1.38 34.62 -46.05
C ALA A 513 -2.01 34.14 -47.38
N LEU A 514 -2.66 35.03 -48.13
CA LEU A 514 -3.24 34.71 -49.44
C LEU A 514 -2.16 34.32 -50.46
N GLN A 515 -1.04 35.04 -50.50
CA GLN A 515 0.10 34.71 -51.38
C GLN A 515 0.68 33.33 -51.06
N GLU A 516 0.90 33.04 -49.78
CA GLU A 516 1.40 31.72 -49.35
C GLU A 516 0.39 30.61 -49.65
N THR A 517 -0.91 30.86 -49.45
CA THR A 517 -1.99 29.93 -49.82
C THR A 517 -2.00 29.64 -51.31
N LEU A 518 -1.82 30.66 -52.16
CA LEU A 518 -1.78 30.49 -53.61
C LEU A 518 -0.56 29.71 -54.09
N VAL A 519 0.58 29.83 -53.41
CA VAL A 519 1.76 28.99 -53.68
C VAL A 519 1.42 27.52 -53.44
N VAL A 520 0.84 27.18 -52.30
CA VAL A 520 0.46 25.79 -51.98
C VAL A 520 -0.59 25.26 -52.96
N VAL A 521 -1.65 26.03 -53.24
CA VAL A 521 -2.70 25.62 -54.20
C VAL A 521 -2.09 25.39 -55.59
N SER A 522 -1.21 26.27 -56.07
CA SER A 522 -0.55 26.10 -57.38
C SER A 522 0.35 24.87 -57.48
N MET A 523 0.90 24.41 -56.36
CA MET A 523 1.74 23.21 -56.28
C MET A 523 0.94 21.92 -56.18
N GLU A 524 -0.29 21.96 -55.67
CA GLU A 524 -1.06 20.76 -55.34
C GLU A 524 -2.26 20.51 -56.28
N THR A 525 -2.80 21.52 -56.96
CA THR A 525 -3.92 21.37 -57.89
C THR A 525 -3.48 21.23 -59.34
N SER A 526 -4.32 20.63 -60.20
CA SER A 526 -4.13 20.69 -61.66
C SER A 526 -4.48 22.08 -62.22
N PRO A 527 -3.96 22.47 -63.40
CA PRO A 527 -4.30 23.76 -64.01
C PRO A 527 -5.81 23.94 -64.26
N THR A 528 -6.54 22.87 -64.56
CA THR A 528 -7.99 22.89 -64.75
C THR A 528 -8.74 23.14 -63.45
N GLU A 529 -8.36 22.46 -62.37
CA GLU A 529 -8.95 22.68 -61.05
C GLU A 529 -8.61 24.07 -60.52
N PHE A 530 -7.39 24.56 -60.74
CA PHE A 530 -6.99 25.90 -60.35
C PHE A 530 -7.85 26.96 -61.03
N LEU A 531 -8.17 26.79 -62.33
CA LEU A 531 -9.03 27.72 -63.07
C LEU A 531 -10.45 27.77 -62.50
N GLU A 532 -10.99 26.65 -62.03
CA GLU A 532 -12.32 26.60 -61.40
C GLU A 532 -12.35 27.30 -60.02
N LEU A 533 -11.19 27.54 -59.41
CA LEU A 533 -11.06 28.19 -58.11
C LEU A 533 -10.86 29.71 -58.21
N ILE A 534 -10.62 30.25 -59.42
CA ILE A 534 -10.43 31.69 -59.62
C ILE A 534 -11.78 32.40 -59.47
N PRO A 535 -11.86 33.51 -58.71
CA PRO A 535 -13.11 34.25 -58.58
C PRO A 535 -13.49 34.95 -59.91
N ASP A 536 -14.78 34.87 -60.27
CA ASP A 536 -15.37 35.48 -61.48
C ASP A 536 -15.50 37.01 -61.42
N ASP A 537 -14.87 37.66 -60.44
CA ASP A 537 -15.07 39.07 -60.09
C ASP A 537 -14.09 40.03 -60.80
N GLY A 538 -13.39 39.55 -61.84
CA GLY A 538 -12.47 40.36 -62.64
C GLY A 538 -11.08 40.53 -62.03
N THR A 539 -10.80 39.93 -60.87
CA THR A 539 -9.49 39.98 -60.21
C THR A 539 -8.50 38.91 -60.70
N ALA A 540 -8.86 38.18 -61.77
CA ALA A 540 -8.09 37.05 -62.31
C ALA A 540 -6.61 37.39 -62.59
N ALA A 541 -6.30 38.64 -62.96
CA ALA A 541 -4.93 39.10 -63.21
C ALA A 541 -3.97 38.85 -62.02
N TYR A 542 -4.48 38.90 -60.78
CA TYR A 542 -3.69 38.63 -59.58
C TYR A 542 -3.26 37.16 -59.46
N PHE A 543 -4.04 36.24 -60.02
CA PHE A 543 -3.82 34.79 -59.92
C PHE A 543 -2.96 34.24 -61.07
N VAL A 544 -2.79 35.01 -62.16
CA VAL A 544 -2.06 34.61 -63.37
C VAL A 544 -0.63 34.10 -63.09
N PRO A 545 0.21 34.75 -62.26
CA PRO A 545 1.56 34.26 -61.99
C PRO A 545 1.58 32.86 -61.35
N HIS A 546 0.60 32.56 -60.49
CA HIS A 546 0.46 31.27 -59.83
C HIS A 546 -0.08 30.20 -60.78
N LEU A 547 -1.03 30.55 -61.66
CA LEU A 547 -1.52 29.66 -62.71
C LEU A 547 -0.42 29.27 -63.71
N LEU A 548 0.44 30.22 -64.08
CA LEU A 548 1.61 29.95 -64.93
C LEU A 548 2.58 28.98 -64.27
N THR A 549 2.85 29.16 -62.98
CA THR A 549 3.71 28.26 -62.19
C THR A 549 3.11 26.85 -62.12
N CYS A 550 1.80 26.74 -61.86
CA CYS A 550 1.06 25.47 -61.88
C CYS A 550 1.16 24.77 -63.25
N SER A 551 1.00 25.53 -64.34
CA SER A 551 1.02 25.01 -65.71
C SER A 551 2.41 24.51 -66.12
N GLN A 552 3.47 25.26 -65.76
CA GLN A 552 4.86 24.87 -66.01
C GLN A 552 5.23 23.57 -65.27
N ARG A 553 4.83 23.45 -63.99
CA ARG A 553 5.02 22.23 -63.20
C ARG A 553 4.33 21.03 -63.85
N HIS A 554 3.06 21.18 -64.25
CA HIS A 554 2.30 20.10 -64.84
C HIS A 554 2.92 19.62 -66.17
N LEU A 555 3.38 20.56 -67.00
CA LEU A 555 4.12 20.26 -68.23
C LEU A 555 5.41 19.47 -67.95
N THR A 556 6.17 19.82 -66.91
CA THR A 556 7.39 19.08 -66.52
C THR A 556 7.12 17.72 -65.87
N SER A 557 5.92 17.47 -65.34
CA SER A 557 5.54 16.15 -64.78
C SER A 557 5.02 15.15 -65.83
N LEU A 558 4.64 15.65 -67.01
CA LEU A 558 4.13 14.86 -68.14
C LEU A 558 5.23 14.42 -69.12
N THR A 559 6.44 14.98 -68.98
CA THR A 559 7.67 14.58 -69.69
C THR A 559 8.53 13.70 -68.81
#